data_AF-A0A3S4V8D6-F1
#
_entry.id   AF-A0A3S4V8D6-F1
#
_cell.length_a   1.000
_cell.length_b   1.000
_cell.length_c   1.000
_cell.angle_alpha   90.00
_cell.angle_beta   90.00
_cell.angle_gamma   90.00
#
_symmetry.space_group_name_H-M   'P 1'
#
loop_
_entity.id
_entity.type
_entity.pdbx_description
1 polymer ?
#
loop_
_entity_poly.entity_id
_entity_poly.type
_entity_poly.pdbx_seq_one_letter_code
_entity_poly.pdbx_strand_id
1 'polypeptide(L)'
;MDREHAVAVLRKVIAYCPAMKLNDDSRQAWAEALADANFQDSLDAVAVIGAKPLDPGEQLWIQPGHILAEVRRIRARRLDDFDVATLTGAPADVDDYLAWRRATNRAIADGHRSGLPQIEDSRHQVSADFIRELRARSRGQLPGKDIPS
;
A
#
# COMPACT_ATOMS: atom_id res chain seq x y z
N MET A 1 -13.97 2.42 -11.01
CA MET A 1 -14.87 1.38 -10.49
C MET A 1 -16.23 1.44 -11.19
N ASP A 2 -17.08 0.43 -11.03
CA ASP A 2 -18.48 0.48 -11.51
C ASP A 2 -19.40 1.35 -10.62
N ARG A 3 -20.66 1.52 -11.05
CA ARG A 3 -21.65 2.36 -10.35
C ARG A 3 -21.99 1.83 -8.96
N GLU A 4 -22.10 0.51 -8.77
CA GLU A 4 -22.46 -0.07 -7.48
C GLU A 4 -21.38 0.20 -6.43
N HIS A 5 -20.12 0.00 -6.81
CA HIS A 5 -18.96 0.32 -6.00
C HIS A 5 -18.87 1.81 -5.69
N ALA A 6 -19.12 2.70 -6.66
CA ALA A 6 -19.13 4.14 -6.41
C ALA A 6 -20.22 4.56 -5.41
N VAL A 7 -21.41 3.95 -5.48
CA VAL A 7 -22.48 4.17 -4.51
C VAL A 7 -22.10 3.66 -3.12
N ALA A 8 -21.37 2.55 -3.02
CA ALA A 8 -20.83 2.06 -1.75
C ALA A 8 -19.81 3.04 -1.13
N VAL A 9 -18.95 3.67 -1.95
CA VAL A 9 -18.05 4.73 -1.49
C VAL A 9 -18.84 5.94 -0.98
N LEU A 10 -19.85 6.41 -1.72
CA LEU A 10 -20.72 7.52 -1.28
C LEU A 10 -21.44 7.19 0.03
N ARG A 11 -21.94 5.96 0.21
CA ARG A 11 -22.56 5.52 1.47
C ARG A 11 -21.59 5.60 2.64
N LYS A 12 -20.32 5.20 2.44
CA LYS A 12 -19.28 5.34 3.46
C LYS A 12 -18.99 6.81 3.78
N VAL A 13 -18.98 7.69 2.79
CA VAL A 13 -18.82 9.14 3.01
C VAL A 13 -19.94 9.69 3.88
N ILE A 14 -21.20 9.33 3.60
CA ILE A 14 -22.35 9.79 4.38
C ILE A 14 -22.29 9.28 5.83
N ALA A 15 -21.74 8.08 6.06
CA ALA A 15 -21.52 7.58 7.42
C ALA A 15 -20.55 8.47 8.22
N TYR A 16 -19.55 9.09 7.57
CA TYR A 16 -18.66 10.08 8.19
C TYR A 16 -19.24 11.51 8.18
N CYS A 17 -20.08 11.84 7.21
CA CYS A 17 -20.63 13.17 6.97
C CYS A 17 -22.18 13.12 6.99
N PRO A 18 -22.82 12.90 8.16
CA PRO A 18 -24.26 12.63 8.23
C PRO A 18 -25.15 13.81 7.76
N ALA A 19 -24.59 15.02 7.69
CA ALA A 19 -25.26 16.19 7.11
C ALA A 19 -25.42 16.11 5.57
N MET A 20 -24.63 15.28 4.89
CA MET A 20 -24.73 15.05 3.44
C MET A 20 -25.94 14.18 3.11
N LYS A 21 -26.73 14.60 2.11
CA LYS A 21 -27.90 13.84 1.64
C LYS A 21 -27.54 12.96 0.45
N LEU A 22 -28.07 11.74 0.44
CA LEU A 22 -28.03 10.85 -0.72
C LEU A 22 -29.27 11.06 -1.60
N ASN A 23 -29.07 11.30 -2.90
CA ASN A 23 -30.13 11.30 -3.91
C ASN A 23 -29.64 10.64 -5.22
N ASP A 24 -30.53 10.45 -6.19
CA ASP A 24 -30.18 9.78 -7.45
C ASP A 24 -29.13 10.53 -8.27
N ASP A 25 -29.22 11.86 -8.32
CA ASP A 25 -28.25 12.70 -9.04
C ASP A 25 -26.85 12.59 -8.41
N SER A 26 -26.77 12.55 -7.08
CA SER A 26 -25.52 12.31 -6.35
C SER A 26 -24.95 10.94 -6.67
N ARG A 27 -25.78 9.89 -6.76
CA ARG A 27 -25.30 8.54 -7.12
C ARG A 27 -24.64 8.54 -8.50
N GLN A 28 -25.25 9.20 -9.48
CA GLN A 28 -24.74 9.26 -10.84
C GLN A 28 -23.44 10.08 -10.91
N ALA A 29 -23.43 11.29 -10.33
CA ALA A 29 -22.26 12.15 -10.33
C ALA A 29 -21.04 11.52 -9.63
N TRP A 30 -21.27 10.77 -8.55
CA TRP A 30 -20.20 10.04 -7.86
C TRP A 30 -19.67 8.87 -8.67
N ALA A 31 -20.55 8.14 -9.38
CA ALA A 31 -20.12 7.07 -10.28
C ALA A 31 -19.23 7.60 -11.42
N GLU A 32 -19.60 8.73 -12.01
CA GLU A 32 -18.79 9.40 -13.04
C GLU A 32 -17.45 9.88 -12.49
N ALA A 33 -17.46 10.59 -11.35
CA ALA A 33 -16.24 11.16 -10.78
C ALA A 33 -15.23 10.10 -10.31
N LEU A 34 -15.69 8.89 -9.96
CA LEU A 34 -14.86 7.79 -9.44
C LEU A 34 -14.65 6.66 -10.46
N ALA A 35 -15.03 6.86 -11.72
CA ALA A 35 -15.00 5.83 -12.76
C ALA A 35 -13.62 5.18 -12.95
N ASP A 36 -12.53 5.94 -12.80
CA ASP A 36 -11.15 5.45 -12.98
C ASP A 36 -10.46 5.09 -11.65
N ALA A 37 -11.12 5.29 -10.51
CA ALA A 37 -10.53 4.99 -9.21
C ALA A 37 -10.73 3.51 -8.83
N ASN A 38 -9.74 2.96 -8.13
CA ASN A 38 -9.83 1.64 -7.51
C ASN A 38 -10.82 1.70 -6.33
N PHE A 39 -11.70 0.70 -6.23
CA PHE A 39 -12.75 0.64 -5.22
C PHE A 39 -12.19 0.59 -3.79
N GLN A 40 -11.27 -0.35 -3.51
CA GLN A 40 -10.72 -0.51 -2.17
C GLN A 40 -9.91 0.72 -1.74
N ASP A 41 -9.08 1.26 -2.63
CA ASP A 41 -8.33 2.50 -2.35
C ASP A 41 -9.26 3.66 -2.02
N SER A 42 -10.42 3.73 -2.68
CA SER A 42 -11.41 4.78 -2.42
C SER A 42 -12.07 4.61 -1.05
N LEU A 43 -12.35 3.38 -0.61
CA LEU A 43 -12.84 3.11 0.74
C LEU A 43 -11.78 3.48 1.80
N ASP A 44 -10.52 3.15 1.54
CA ASP A 44 -9.41 3.45 2.44
C ASP A 44 -9.19 4.97 2.54
N ALA A 45 -9.23 5.67 1.41
CA ALA A 45 -9.19 7.12 1.33
C ALA A 45 -10.29 7.79 2.16
N VAL A 46 -11.54 7.31 2.05
CA VAL A 46 -12.64 7.83 2.87
C VAL A 46 -12.38 7.63 4.36
N ALA A 47 -11.84 6.48 4.77
CA ALA A 47 -11.52 6.23 6.18
C ALA A 47 -10.40 7.16 6.68
N VAL A 48 -9.34 7.37 5.88
CA VAL A 48 -8.24 8.27 6.22
C VAL A 48 -8.72 9.71 6.35
N ILE A 49 -9.57 10.18 5.43
CA ILE A 49 -10.10 11.55 5.48
C ILE A 49 -11.09 11.70 6.64
N GLY A 50 -11.99 10.73 6.80
CA GLY A 50 -13.05 10.78 7.80
C GLY A 50 -12.60 10.61 9.25
N ALA A 51 -11.41 10.04 9.47
CA ALA A 51 -10.82 9.92 10.80
C ALA A 51 -10.01 11.16 11.24
N LYS A 52 -9.90 12.20 10.40
CA LYS A 52 -9.17 13.41 10.78
C LYS A 52 -9.90 14.16 11.90
N PRO A 53 -9.17 14.67 12.91
CA PRO A 53 -9.77 15.46 13.96
C PRO A 53 -10.39 16.74 13.39
N LEU A 54 -11.50 17.15 13.98
CA LEU A 54 -12.20 18.40 13.67
C LEU A 54 -12.21 19.27 14.92
N ASP A 55 -12.16 20.58 14.72
CA ASP A 55 -12.36 21.51 15.82
C ASP A 55 -13.85 21.54 16.23
N PRO A 56 -14.17 21.83 17.51
CA PRO A 56 -15.55 21.91 17.97
C PRO A 56 -16.38 22.89 17.13
N GLY A 57 -17.49 22.40 16.58
CA GLY A 57 -18.39 23.18 15.73
C GLY A 57 -18.12 23.08 14.23
N GLU A 58 -17.00 22.49 13.82
CA GLU A 58 -16.74 22.19 12.41
C GLU A 58 -17.53 20.98 11.92
N GLN A 59 -17.90 21.01 10.64
CA GLN A 59 -18.53 19.89 9.96
C GLN A 59 -17.58 19.32 8.91
N LEU A 60 -17.43 18.00 8.92
CA LEU A 60 -16.67 17.31 7.88
C LEU A 60 -17.44 17.30 6.57
N TRP A 61 -16.71 17.60 5.48
CA TRP A 61 -17.23 17.50 4.13
C TRP A 61 -16.24 16.77 3.22
N ILE A 62 -16.68 15.67 2.61
CA ILE A 62 -15.86 14.88 1.69
C ILE A 62 -16.44 14.96 0.28
N GLN A 63 -15.63 15.42 -0.67
CA GLN A 63 -15.95 15.48 -2.09
C GLN A 63 -15.16 14.39 -2.85
N PRO A 64 -15.60 13.98 -4.05
CA PRO A 64 -14.86 13.03 -4.88
C PRO A 64 -13.40 13.44 -5.11
N GLY A 65 -13.14 14.74 -5.31
CA GLY A 65 -11.78 15.27 -5.47
C GLY A 65 -10.86 14.99 -4.28
N HIS A 66 -11.38 15.02 -3.04
CA HIS A 66 -10.62 14.67 -1.84
C HIS A 66 -10.23 13.18 -1.85
N ILE A 67 -11.16 12.31 -2.25
CA ILE A 67 -10.94 10.87 -2.35
C ILE A 67 -9.89 10.59 -3.42
N LEU A 68 -10.03 11.16 -4.62
CA LEU A 68 -9.05 10.99 -5.71
C LEU A 68 -7.65 11.45 -5.31
N ALA A 69 -7.54 12.56 -4.58
CA ALA A 69 -6.26 13.04 -4.07
C ALA A 69 -5.64 12.05 -3.07
N GLU A 70 -6.43 11.52 -2.13
CA GLU A 70 -5.93 10.56 -1.14
C GLU A 70 -5.61 9.19 -1.75
N VAL A 71 -6.41 8.71 -2.72
CA VAL A 71 -6.10 7.51 -3.52
C VAL A 71 -4.72 7.65 -4.19
N ARG A 72 -4.42 8.81 -4.78
CA ARG A 72 -3.09 9.07 -5.36
C ARG A 72 -1.99 8.99 -4.31
N ARG A 73 -2.21 9.50 -3.10
CA ARG A 73 -1.24 9.40 -1.99
C ARG A 73 -1.04 7.96 -1.51
N ILE A 74 -2.12 7.18 -1.39
CA ILE A 74 -2.05 5.75 -1.04
C ILE A 74 -1.21 4.99 -2.07
N ARG A 75 -1.46 5.22 -3.36
CA ARG A 75 -0.70 4.61 -4.45
C ARG A 75 0.76 5.02 -4.47
N ALA A 76 1.06 6.30 -4.25
CA ALA A 76 2.43 6.80 -4.16
C ALA A 76 3.16 6.16 -2.98
N ARG A 77 2.53 6.12 -1.80
CA ARG A 77 3.09 5.45 -0.62
C ARG A 77 3.39 3.98 -0.86
N ARG A 78 2.52 3.25 -1.57
CA ARG A 78 2.79 1.86 -1.93
C ARG A 78 4.05 1.69 -2.79
N LEU A 79 4.35 2.65 -3.66
CA LEU A 79 5.57 2.67 -4.47
C LEU A 79 6.79 3.01 -3.61
N ASP A 80 6.67 4.03 -2.76
CA ASP A 80 7.75 4.47 -1.87
C ASP A 80 8.13 3.38 -0.86
N ASP A 81 7.15 2.66 -0.32
CA ASP A 81 7.32 1.57 0.64
C ASP A 81 7.76 0.24 0.00
N PHE A 82 7.79 0.16 -1.33
CA PHE A 82 8.12 -1.08 -2.03
C PHE A 82 9.62 -1.21 -2.21
N ASP A 83 10.20 -2.30 -1.69
CA ASP A 83 11.61 -2.61 -1.87
C ASP A 83 11.88 -3.14 -3.29
N VAL A 84 12.34 -2.25 -4.17
CA VAL A 84 12.70 -2.56 -5.57
C VAL A 84 13.79 -3.61 -5.66
N ALA A 85 14.65 -3.76 -4.66
CA ALA A 85 15.71 -4.77 -4.67
C ALA A 85 15.18 -6.21 -4.66
N THR A 86 13.91 -6.40 -4.27
CA THR A 86 13.26 -7.71 -4.28
C THR A 86 12.80 -8.15 -5.67
N LEU A 87 12.73 -7.27 -6.66
CA LEU A 87 12.24 -7.60 -8.00
C LEU A 87 13.25 -8.42 -8.80
N THR A 88 12.75 -9.42 -9.53
CA THR A 88 13.54 -10.26 -10.43
C THR A 88 12.99 -10.22 -11.85
N GLY A 89 13.76 -10.74 -12.81
CA GLY A 89 13.29 -10.90 -14.19
C GLY A 89 13.20 -9.60 -15.00
N ALA A 90 13.98 -8.57 -14.65
CA ALA A 90 14.10 -7.37 -15.47
C ALA A 90 14.74 -7.72 -16.84
N PRO A 91 14.15 -7.30 -17.98
CA PRO A 91 14.74 -7.49 -19.30
C PRO A 91 16.08 -6.77 -19.46
N ALA A 92 16.94 -7.29 -20.35
CA ALA A 92 18.24 -6.69 -20.66
C ALA A 92 18.15 -5.57 -21.72
N ASP A 93 17.18 -5.66 -22.63
CA ASP A 93 16.92 -4.62 -23.62
C ASP A 93 16.30 -3.37 -22.98
N VAL A 94 16.67 -2.18 -23.47
CA VAL A 94 16.26 -0.91 -22.87
C VAL A 94 14.77 -0.64 -23.04
N ASP A 95 14.21 -0.90 -24.22
CA ASP A 95 12.81 -0.62 -24.50
C ASP A 95 11.92 -1.59 -23.72
N ASP A 96 12.31 -2.87 -23.69
CA ASP A 96 11.64 -3.89 -22.89
C ASP A 96 11.73 -3.60 -21.38
N TYR A 97 12.87 -3.10 -20.91
CA TYR A 97 13.06 -2.70 -19.51
C TYR A 97 12.12 -1.55 -19.13
N LEU A 98 11.95 -0.54 -19.99
CA LEU A 98 11.05 0.59 -19.72
C LEU A 98 9.59 0.14 -19.67
N ALA A 99 9.18 -0.77 -20.57
CA ALA A 99 7.84 -1.34 -20.57
C ALA A 99 7.59 -2.17 -19.30
N TRP A 100 8.53 -3.07 -18.96
CA TRP A 100 8.51 -3.85 -17.73
C TRP A 100 8.41 -2.97 -16.49
N ARG A 101 9.25 -1.93 -16.39
CA ARG A 101 9.27 -1.01 -15.24
C ARG A 101 7.93 -0.28 -15.06
N ARG A 102 7.28 0.15 -16.16
CA ARG A 102 5.95 0.78 -16.10
C ARG A 102 4.88 -0.19 -15.64
N ALA A 103 4.89 -1.43 -16.15
CA ALA A 103 3.95 -2.48 -15.75
C ALA A 103 4.12 -2.85 -14.27
N THR A 104 5.36 -3.04 -13.83
CA THR A 104 5.71 -3.33 -12.43
C THR A 104 5.26 -2.22 -11.49
N ASN A 105 5.58 -0.96 -11.80
CA ASN A 105 5.13 0.18 -11.00
C ASN A 105 3.60 0.26 -10.92
N ARG A 106 2.90 -0.01 -12.04
CA ARG A 106 1.43 -0.06 -12.03
C ARG A 106 0.92 -1.14 -11.08
N ALA A 107 1.45 -2.36 -11.18
CA ALA A 107 1.07 -3.47 -10.30
C ALA A 107 1.33 -3.17 -8.82
N ILE A 108 2.47 -2.57 -8.48
CA ILE A 108 2.79 -2.16 -7.10
C ILE A 108 1.80 -1.11 -6.61
N ALA A 109 1.55 -0.06 -7.41
CA ALA A 109 0.62 1.00 -7.05
C ALA A 109 -0.82 0.50 -6.86
N ASP A 110 -1.23 -0.46 -7.69
CA ASP A 110 -2.53 -1.16 -7.61
C ASP A 110 -2.60 -2.15 -6.43
N GLY A 111 -1.48 -2.42 -5.75
CA GLY A 111 -1.42 -3.34 -4.61
C GLY A 111 -1.26 -4.81 -4.98
N HIS A 112 -1.04 -5.14 -6.26
CA HIS A 112 -0.87 -6.49 -6.78
C HIS A 112 0.57 -7.03 -6.58
N ARG A 113 1.04 -7.06 -5.33
CA ARG A 113 2.43 -7.44 -4.99
C ARG A 113 2.75 -8.90 -5.28
N SER A 114 1.81 -9.81 -5.07
CA SER A 114 2.00 -11.27 -5.21
C SER A 114 2.14 -11.76 -6.66
N GLY A 115 1.75 -10.94 -7.65
CA GLY A 115 1.85 -11.29 -9.06
C GLY A 115 3.17 -10.90 -9.71
N LEU A 116 4.08 -10.25 -8.97
CA LEU A 116 5.36 -9.80 -9.48
C LEU A 116 6.44 -10.85 -9.21
N PRO A 117 7.32 -11.15 -10.20
CA PRO A 117 8.48 -11.99 -9.96
C PRO A 117 9.38 -11.29 -8.94
N GLN A 118 9.46 -11.87 -7.75
CA GLN A 118 10.21 -11.36 -6.62
C GLN A 118 11.10 -12.47 -6.08
N ILE A 119 12.22 -12.10 -5.48
CA ILE A 119 12.97 -13.01 -4.62
C ILE A 119 12.01 -13.37 -3.48
N GLU A 120 11.71 -14.66 -3.31
CA GLU A 120 10.93 -15.11 -2.17
C GLU A 120 11.61 -14.61 -0.90
N ASP A 121 10.89 -13.77 -0.14
CA ASP A 121 11.32 -13.32 1.17
C ASP A 121 11.27 -14.53 2.11
N SER A 122 12.32 -15.35 2.01
CA SER A 122 12.68 -16.38 2.97
C SER A 122 13.13 -15.66 4.24
N ARG A 123 12.20 -14.95 4.90
CA ARG A 123 12.42 -14.46 6.26
C ARG A 123 12.83 -15.68 7.06
N HIS A 124 14.11 -15.69 7.39
CA HIS A 124 14.79 -16.85 7.92
C HIS A 124 14.05 -17.33 9.15
N GLN A 125 13.35 -18.46 9.06
CA GLN A 125 13.16 -19.30 10.23
C GLN A 125 14.52 -19.91 10.53
N VAL A 126 15.37 -19.09 11.16
CA VAL A 126 16.58 -19.60 11.78
C VAL A 126 16.09 -20.58 12.83
N SER A 127 16.24 -21.89 12.57
CA SER A 127 15.70 -22.89 13.48
C SER A 127 16.32 -22.70 14.86
N ALA A 128 15.56 -23.01 15.91
CA ALA A 128 16.04 -22.93 17.28
C ALA A 128 17.33 -23.77 17.48
N ASP A 129 17.51 -24.81 16.67
CA ASP A 129 18.71 -25.65 16.66
C ASP A 129 19.92 -24.94 16.06
N PHE A 130 19.74 -24.17 14.97
CA PHE A 130 20.82 -23.35 14.41
C PHE A 130 21.28 -22.28 15.39
N ILE A 131 20.35 -21.61 16.09
CA ILE A 131 20.71 -20.63 17.13
C ILE A 131 21.41 -21.32 18.31
N ARG A 132 21.00 -22.54 18.67
CA ARG A 132 21.62 -23.32 19.74
C ARG A 132 23.05 -23.74 19.38
N GLU A 133 23.27 -24.16 18.14
CA GLU A 133 24.58 -24.52 17.62
C GLU A 133 25.53 -23.31 17.59
N LEU A 134 25.03 -22.15 17.12
CA LEU A 134 25.83 -20.91 17.07
C LEU A 134 26.27 -20.44 18.47
N ARG A 135 25.40 -20.59 19.47
CA ARG A 135 25.71 -20.31 20.89
C ARG A 135 26.61 -21.36 21.53
N ALA A 136 26.63 -22.61 21.03
CA ALA A 136 27.56 -23.62 21.51
C ALA A 136 28.98 -23.35 20.98
N ARG A 137 29.10 -22.96 19.71
CA ARG A 137 30.38 -22.56 19.10
C ARG A 137 30.98 -21.31 19.74
N SER A 138 30.18 -20.29 20.03
CA SER A 138 30.67 -19.06 20.68
C SER A 138 31.16 -19.28 22.12
N ARG A 139 30.67 -20.31 22.81
CA ARG A 139 31.10 -20.71 24.16
C ARG A 139 32.29 -21.67 24.17
N GLY A 140 32.60 -22.30 23.04
CA GLY A 140 33.77 -23.16 22.88
C GLY A 140 35.05 -22.42 22.45
N GLN A 141 34.98 -21.12 22.16
CA GLN A 141 36.08 -20.40 21.52
C GLN A 141 36.40 -19.07 22.21
N LEU A 142 36.98 -19.15 23.41
CA LEU A 142 37.95 -18.22 24.04
C LEU A 142 38.60 -19.02 25.20
N PRO A 143 39.94 -19.13 25.37
CA PRO A 143 40.99 -18.08 25.27
C PRO A 143 42.20 -18.51 24.38
N GLY A 144 43.20 -17.71 24.03
CA GLY A 144 43.57 -16.34 24.35
C GLY A 144 44.49 -15.80 23.24
N LYS A 145 44.47 -14.49 23.01
CA LYS A 145 45.48 -13.81 22.19
C LYS A 145 46.60 -13.37 23.13
N ASP A 146 47.72 -14.09 23.11
CA ASP A 146 48.97 -13.54 23.60
C ASP A 146 49.43 -12.44 22.62
N ILE A 147 49.55 -11.22 23.11
CA ILE A 147 50.11 -10.08 22.40
C ILE A 147 51.58 -10.02 22.83
N PRO A 148 52.57 -10.25 21.95
CA PRO A 148 53.98 -10.05 22.31
C PRO A 148 54.28 -8.56 22.37
N SER A 149 55.05 -8.17 23.40
CA SER A 149 55.61 -6.82 23.58
C SER A 149 56.75 -6.53 22.60
#